data_AF-A0A7S3CJM6-F1
#
_entry.id   AF-A0A7S3CJM6-F1
#
_cell.length_a   1.000
_cell.length_b   1.000
_cell.length_c   1.000
_cell.angle_alpha   90.00
_cell.angle_beta   90.00
_cell.angle_gamma   90.00
#
_symmetry.space_group_name_H-M   'P 1'
#
loop_
_entity.id
_entity.type
_entity.pdbx_description
1 polymer ?
#
loop_
_entity_poly.entity_id
_entity_poly.type
_entity_poly.pdbx_seq_one_letter_code
_entity_poly.pdbx_strand_id
1 'polypeptide(L)'
;MQWRQKHLKLMKKQLQARLSPTAFYVTQEMGNERPFNGDLWWHREVGMYQCVCCTQRLFMSDHKYKSRTGFPTFWNYMVDSLDFRLDNLQGPRYANAHEDVHIIHNKPTKRAICSNCEAHLGHVYEDGPPPFYKRIQINSSALKFTPKPWMDVPSINLKQKLKLRAFKKMQQERGARFAAFVKEEREMNLACFKTRFKRQKYLDKKQAKLEESQGEEQSASPDLAFDIKGQAQKQSL
;
A
#
# COMPACT_ATOMS: atom_id res chain seq x y z
N MET A 1 -34.99 -8.48 -14.71
CA MET A 1 -34.85 -9.61 -13.75
C MET A 1 -34.16 -10.84 -14.35
N GLN A 2 -34.58 -11.36 -15.52
CA GLN A 2 -34.02 -12.59 -16.11
C GLN A 2 -32.54 -12.49 -16.53
N TRP A 3 -32.08 -11.34 -17.04
CA TRP A 3 -30.67 -11.14 -17.41
C TRP A 3 -29.72 -11.26 -16.20
N ARG A 4 -30.07 -10.63 -15.06
CA ARG A 4 -29.30 -10.70 -13.81
C ARG A 4 -29.17 -12.13 -13.31
N GLN A 5 -30.27 -12.89 -13.29
CA GLN A 5 -30.25 -14.30 -12.87
C GLN A 5 -29.42 -15.19 -13.81
N LYS A 6 -29.51 -14.98 -15.13
CA LYS A 6 -28.70 -15.72 -16.13
C LYS A 6 -27.21 -15.38 -15.99
N HIS A 7 -26.88 -14.12 -15.76
CA HIS A 7 -25.52 -13.65 -15.51
C HIS A 7 -24.94 -14.24 -14.22
N LEU A 8 -25.70 -14.22 -13.12
CA LEU A 8 -25.31 -14.83 -11.85
C LEU A 8 -25.10 -16.35 -11.98
N LYS A 9 -25.95 -17.06 -12.76
CA LYS A 9 -25.78 -18.50 -13.01
C LYS A 9 -24.53 -18.82 -13.84
N LEU A 10 -24.21 -17.97 -14.82
CA LEU A 10 -22.97 -18.09 -15.61
C LEU A 10 -21.74 -17.85 -14.73
N MET A 11 -21.80 -16.82 -13.87
CA MET A 11 -20.76 -16.53 -12.89
C MET A 11 -20.60 -17.66 -11.88
N LYS A 12 -21.69 -18.29 -11.41
CA LYS A 12 -21.60 -19.42 -10.47
C LYS A 12 -20.78 -20.58 -11.05
N LYS A 13 -20.97 -20.93 -12.32
CA LYS A 13 -20.14 -21.97 -12.99
C LYS A 13 -18.67 -21.58 -13.07
N GLN A 14 -18.37 -20.32 -13.41
CA GLN A 14 -16.98 -19.83 -13.46
C GLN A 14 -16.33 -19.82 -12.07
N LEU A 15 -17.09 -19.45 -11.04
CA LEU A 15 -16.64 -19.48 -9.66
C LEU A 15 -16.39 -20.90 -9.16
N GLN A 16 -17.20 -21.88 -9.56
CA GLN A 16 -16.99 -23.28 -9.18
C GLN A 16 -15.65 -23.84 -9.68
N ALA A 17 -15.20 -23.41 -10.88
CA ALA A 17 -13.91 -23.82 -11.42
C ALA A 17 -12.72 -23.04 -10.80
N ARG A 18 -12.94 -21.81 -10.32
CA ARG A 18 -11.90 -20.91 -9.81
C ARG A 18 -11.69 -21.00 -8.30
N LEU A 19 -12.76 -21.23 -7.54
CA LEU A 19 -12.75 -21.21 -6.08
C LEU A 19 -12.45 -22.60 -5.51
N SER A 20 -11.92 -22.64 -4.29
CA SER A 20 -11.89 -23.89 -3.53
C SER A 20 -13.32 -24.37 -3.23
N PRO A 21 -13.53 -25.68 -3.01
CA PRO A 21 -14.85 -26.21 -2.64
C PRO A 21 -15.44 -25.53 -1.41
N THR A 22 -14.62 -25.22 -0.40
CA THR A 22 -15.04 -24.53 0.82
C THR A 22 -15.45 -23.08 0.55
N ALA A 23 -14.68 -22.34 -0.24
CA ALA A 23 -15.01 -20.97 -0.61
C ALA A 23 -16.29 -20.91 -1.46
N PHE A 24 -16.49 -21.88 -2.36
CA PHE A 24 -17.72 -21.98 -3.14
C PHE A 24 -18.95 -22.28 -2.25
N TYR A 25 -18.84 -23.27 -1.37
CA TYR A 25 -19.90 -23.62 -0.41
C TYR A 25 -20.31 -22.42 0.45
N VAL A 26 -19.34 -21.71 1.02
CA VAL A 26 -19.59 -20.53 1.86
C VAL A 26 -20.23 -19.40 1.05
N THR A 27 -19.67 -19.06 -0.11
CA THR A 27 -20.06 -17.84 -0.84
C THR A 27 -21.32 -18.01 -1.69
N GLN A 28 -21.56 -19.19 -2.27
CA GLN A 28 -22.64 -19.44 -3.24
C GLN A 28 -23.76 -20.31 -2.70
N GLU A 29 -23.50 -21.13 -1.68
CA GLU A 29 -24.49 -22.02 -1.06
C GLU A 29 -24.87 -21.57 0.34
N MET A 30 -24.42 -20.36 0.72
CA MET A 30 -24.74 -19.72 2.01
C MET A 30 -24.28 -20.55 3.21
N GLY A 31 -23.25 -21.38 3.01
CA GLY A 31 -22.65 -22.17 4.06
C GLY A 31 -21.85 -21.33 5.04
N ASN A 32 -21.54 -21.91 6.20
CA ASN A 32 -20.62 -21.35 7.18
C ASN A 32 -19.44 -22.31 7.39
N GLU A 33 -18.25 -21.74 7.52
CA GLU A 33 -17.04 -22.45 7.90
C GLU A 33 -17.14 -22.91 9.37
N ARG A 34 -16.37 -23.92 9.78
CA ARG A 34 -16.28 -24.28 11.21
C ARG A 34 -15.42 -23.25 11.97
N PRO A 35 -15.75 -22.97 13.25
CA PRO A 35 -14.94 -22.07 14.07
C PRO A 35 -13.51 -22.61 14.20
N PHE A 36 -12.54 -21.70 14.27
CA PHE A 36 -11.11 -21.96 14.44
C PHE A 36 -10.40 -22.69 13.29
N ASN A 37 -11.09 -23.00 12.19
CA ASN A 37 -10.47 -23.69 11.05
C ASN A 37 -9.80 -22.76 10.02
N GLY A 38 -10.21 -21.50 9.94
CA GLY A 38 -9.78 -20.61 8.85
C GLY A 38 -8.50 -19.83 9.12
N ASP A 39 -7.69 -19.58 8.10
CA ASP A 39 -6.37 -18.95 8.28
C ASP A 39 -6.44 -17.50 8.80
N LEU A 40 -7.58 -16.82 8.63
CA LEU A 40 -7.72 -15.39 8.89
C LEU A 40 -8.26 -15.05 10.29
N TRP A 41 -8.67 -16.04 11.10
CA TRP A 41 -9.23 -15.73 12.43
C TRP A 41 -8.16 -15.17 13.38
N TRP A 42 -6.97 -15.77 13.39
CA TRP A 42 -5.84 -15.36 14.22
C TRP A 42 -4.95 -14.30 13.56
N HIS A 43 -5.08 -14.11 12.25
CA HIS A 43 -4.28 -13.19 11.45
C HIS A 43 -4.39 -11.71 11.90
N ARG A 44 -3.27 -10.99 11.94
CA ARG A 44 -3.17 -9.59 12.42
C ARG A 44 -2.29 -8.67 11.57
N GLU A 45 -1.83 -9.12 10.40
CA GLU A 45 -0.99 -8.26 9.56
C GLU A 45 -1.76 -7.08 9.00
N VAL A 46 -1.04 -6.00 8.70
CA VAL A 46 -1.63 -4.76 8.19
C VAL A 46 -1.90 -4.90 6.70
N GLY A 47 -3.16 -4.72 6.31
CA GLY A 47 -3.58 -4.98 4.93
C GLY A 47 -5.07 -4.82 4.73
N MET A 48 -5.53 -5.41 3.64
CA MET A 48 -6.91 -5.31 3.16
C MET A 48 -7.49 -6.72 3.01
N TYR A 49 -8.74 -6.88 3.43
CA TYR A 49 -9.53 -8.08 3.21
C TYR A 49 -10.46 -7.84 2.03
N GLN A 50 -10.30 -8.65 0.99
CA GLN A 50 -11.03 -8.57 -0.27
C GLN A 50 -11.96 -9.75 -0.44
N CYS A 51 -13.04 -9.58 -1.19
CA CYS A 51 -13.91 -10.68 -1.60
C CYS A 51 -13.14 -11.67 -2.49
N VAL A 52 -13.16 -12.97 -2.18
CA VAL A 52 -12.48 -13.97 -3.02
C VAL A 52 -13.11 -14.06 -4.42
N CYS A 53 -14.42 -13.80 -4.56
CA CYS A 53 -15.13 -13.90 -5.83
C CYS A 53 -14.82 -12.74 -6.78
N CYS A 54 -14.92 -11.49 -6.30
CA CYS A 54 -14.87 -10.28 -7.13
C CYS A 54 -13.73 -9.32 -6.79
N THR A 55 -12.87 -9.65 -5.83
CA THR A 55 -11.73 -8.83 -5.38
C THR A 55 -12.07 -7.43 -4.84
N GLN A 56 -13.35 -7.15 -4.60
CA GLN A 56 -13.78 -5.92 -3.96
C GLN A 56 -13.21 -5.83 -2.54
N ARG A 57 -12.76 -4.63 -2.15
CA ARG A 57 -12.26 -4.37 -0.79
C ARG A 57 -13.44 -4.31 0.18
N LEU A 58 -13.43 -5.18 1.18
CA LEU A 58 -14.52 -5.30 2.15
C LEU A 58 -14.13 -4.72 3.51
N PHE A 59 -12.93 -5.05 3.99
CA PHE A 59 -12.47 -4.65 5.31
C PHE A 59 -11.00 -4.23 5.30
N MET A 60 -10.65 -3.34 6.24
CA MET A 60 -9.26 -3.01 6.57
C MET A 60 -8.79 -3.82 7.78
N SER A 61 -7.48 -4.02 7.93
CA SER A 61 -6.89 -4.59 9.15
C SER A 61 -7.34 -3.86 10.42
N ASP A 62 -7.50 -2.55 10.35
CA ASP A 62 -7.87 -1.69 11.48
C ASP A 62 -9.31 -1.94 11.95
N HIS A 63 -10.16 -2.47 11.06
CA HIS A 63 -11.52 -2.86 11.39
C HIS A 63 -11.59 -4.21 12.12
N LYS A 64 -10.50 -4.99 12.13
CA LYS A 64 -10.46 -6.32 12.73
C LYS A 64 -10.15 -6.22 14.22
N TYR A 65 -10.83 -7.01 15.03
CA TYR A 65 -10.51 -7.14 16.45
C TYR A 65 -10.47 -8.60 16.89
N LYS A 66 -9.85 -8.88 18.04
CA LYS A 66 -9.71 -10.24 18.58
C LYS A 66 -11.05 -10.68 19.19
N SER A 67 -11.76 -11.56 18.50
CA SER A 67 -12.89 -12.31 19.06
C SER A 67 -12.46 -13.69 19.53
N ARG A 68 -13.15 -14.24 20.53
CA ARG A 68 -13.02 -15.63 20.97
C ARG A 68 -13.82 -16.61 20.11
N THR A 69 -14.58 -16.13 19.12
CA THR A 69 -15.49 -16.99 18.32
C THR A 69 -14.79 -17.90 17.30
N GLY A 70 -13.50 -17.72 17.04
CA GLY A 70 -12.76 -18.52 16.04
C GLY A 70 -13.00 -18.13 14.58
N PHE A 71 -13.58 -16.94 14.34
CA PHE A 71 -13.79 -16.38 13.01
C PHE A 71 -13.14 -14.99 12.90
N PRO A 72 -12.76 -14.55 11.69
CA PRO A 72 -12.48 -13.15 11.42
C PRO A 72 -13.66 -12.26 11.83
N THR A 73 -13.44 -11.39 12.80
CA THR A 73 -14.44 -10.47 13.32
C THR A 73 -14.03 -9.03 13.11
N PHE A 74 -14.96 -8.25 12.59
CA PHE A 74 -14.79 -6.83 12.28
C PHE A 74 -15.84 -5.98 13.00
N TRP A 75 -15.47 -4.77 13.39
CA TRP A 75 -16.37 -3.79 14.00
C TRP A 75 -16.93 -2.79 12.97
N ASN A 76 -16.29 -2.67 11.80
CA ASN A 76 -16.70 -1.79 10.70
C ASN A 76 -16.30 -2.37 9.34
N TYR A 77 -16.76 -1.76 8.25
CA TYR A 77 -16.54 -2.18 6.87
C TYR A 77 -16.27 -0.98 5.94
N MET A 78 -15.85 -1.24 4.70
CA MET A 78 -15.60 -0.20 3.71
C MET A 78 -16.93 0.38 3.19
N VAL A 79 -16.93 1.67 2.84
CA VAL A 79 -18.11 2.31 2.27
C VAL A 79 -18.54 1.59 0.99
N ASP A 80 -19.84 1.37 0.84
CA ASP A 80 -20.48 0.67 -0.30
C ASP A 80 -19.98 -0.75 -0.57
N SER A 81 -19.33 -1.41 0.42
CA SER A 81 -18.75 -2.75 0.20
C SER A 81 -19.66 -3.92 0.60
N LEU A 82 -20.60 -3.70 1.52
CA LEU A 82 -21.48 -4.74 2.05
C LEU A 82 -22.94 -4.32 2.00
N ASP A 83 -23.80 -5.30 1.71
CA ASP A 83 -25.24 -5.24 1.91
C ASP A 83 -25.65 -6.21 3.03
N PHE A 84 -26.76 -5.90 3.70
CA PHE A 84 -27.30 -6.71 4.78
C PHE A 84 -28.70 -7.22 4.47
N ARG A 85 -28.93 -8.52 4.64
CA ARG A 85 -30.22 -9.19 4.40
C ARG A 85 -30.74 -9.87 5.67
N LEU A 86 -32.06 -9.95 5.83
CA LEU A 86 -32.71 -10.58 6.99
C LEU A 86 -33.02 -12.07 6.76
N ASP A 87 -32.77 -12.60 5.56
CA ASP A 87 -33.22 -13.94 5.19
C ASP A 87 -32.23 -15.03 5.65
N ASN A 88 -32.68 -16.28 5.77
CA ASN A 88 -31.93 -17.51 6.14
C ASN A 88 -30.86 -17.32 7.24
N LEU A 89 -31.26 -16.70 8.36
CA LEU A 89 -30.43 -16.54 9.56
C LEU A 89 -30.36 -17.88 10.33
N GLN A 90 -29.78 -18.90 9.71
CA GLN A 90 -29.42 -20.11 10.42
C GLN A 90 -28.09 -19.85 11.11
N GLY A 91 -28.18 -19.54 12.41
CA GLY A 91 -27.01 -19.56 13.29
C GLY A 91 -26.33 -20.92 13.16
N PRO A 92 -25.00 -20.96 13.13
CA PRO A 92 -24.33 -22.22 12.90
C PRO A 92 -24.56 -23.18 14.08
N ARG A 93 -25.07 -24.38 13.79
CA ARG A 93 -25.28 -25.42 14.79
C ARG A 93 -24.03 -26.29 14.88
N TYR A 94 -23.10 -25.93 15.74
CA TYR A 94 -21.95 -26.78 16.05
C TYR A 94 -22.21 -27.51 17.36
N ALA A 95 -22.31 -28.84 17.32
CA ALA A 95 -22.44 -29.66 18.53
C ALA A 95 -21.17 -29.61 19.42
N ASN A 96 -20.04 -29.18 18.86
CA ASN A 96 -18.71 -29.24 19.47
C ASN A 96 -18.04 -27.87 19.54
N ALA A 97 -18.76 -26.76 19.25
CA ALA A 97 -18.20 -25.46 19.56
C ALA A 97 -18.03 -25.44 21.08
N HIS A 98 -16.82 -25.12 21.56
CA HIS A 98 -16.57 -24.85 22.97
C HIS A 98 -17.74 -24.04 23.56
N GLU A 99 -18.06 -24.22 24.83
CA GLU A 99 -19.19 -23.62 25.57
C GLU A 99 -19.21 -22.06 25.60
N ASP A 100 -18.56 -21.40 24.64
CA ASP A 100 -18.65 -20.00 24.34
C ASP A 100 -20.11 -19.62 24.05
N VAL A 101 -20.70 -18.97 25.05
CA VAL A 101 -22.04 -18.37 25.04
C VAL A 101 -22.30 -17.55 23.77
N HIS A 102 -21.27 -16.87 23.25
CA HIS A 102 -21.34 -16.06 22.03
C HIS A 102 -21.57 -16.85 20.74
N ILE A 103 -21.22 -18.14 20.70
CA ILE A 103 -21.44 -19.01 19.54
C ILE A 103 -22.77 -19.76 19.68
N ILE A 104 -23.12 -20.16 20.91
CA ILE A 104 -24.26 -21.05 21.18
C ILE A 104 -25.58 -20.28 21.34
N HIS A 105 -25.57 -19.15 22.06
CA HIS A 105 -26.79 -18.45 22.44
C HIS A 105 -27.13 -17.24 21.56
N ASN A 106 -26.13 -16.64 20.90
CA ASN A 106 -26.36 -15.46 20.09
C ASN A 106 -26.81 -15.82 18.68
N LYS A 107 -27.96 -15.27 18.29
CA LYS A 107 -28.50 -15.41 16.94
C LYS A 107 -28.00 -14.26 16.06
N PRO A 108 -27.66 -14.54 14.79
CA PRO A 108 -27.31 -13.47 13.86
C PRO A 108 -28.54 -12.62 13.56
N THR A 109 -28.38 -11.30 13.59
CA THR A 109 -29.46 -10.35 13.26
C THR A 109 -29.60 -10.17 11.75
N LYS A 110 -28.47 -10.13 11.03
CA LYS A 110 -28.44 -9.93 9.58
C LYS A 110 -27.35 -10.77 8.94
N ARG A 111 -27.55 -11.13 7.68
CA ARG A 111 -26.55 -11.75 6.84
C ARG A 111 -25.75 -10.69 6.11
N ALA A 112 -24.43 -10.82 6.12
CA ALA A 112 -23.50 -9.97 5.39
C ALA A 112 -23.24 -10.54 4.00
N ILE A 113 -23.55 -9.77 2.96
CA ILE A 113 -23.30 -10.12 1.55
C ILE A 113 -22.45 -9.04 0.89
N CYS A 114 -21.68 -9.45 -0.12
CA CYS A 114 -20.91 -8.51 -0.94
C CYS A 114 -21.86 -7.68 -1.82
N SER A 115 -21.72 -6.35 -1.84
CA SER A 115 -22.61 -5.48 -2.63
C SER A 115 -22.48 -5.68 -4.14
N ASN A 116 -21.28 -6.02 -4.63
CA ASN A 116 -21.01 -6.16 -6.06
C ASN A 116 -21.41 -7.53 -6.63
N CYS A 117 -21.08 -8.62 -5.93
CA CYS A 117 -21.27 -9.98 -6.45
C CYS A 117 -22.31 -10.81 -5.68
N GLU A 118 -22.95 -10.23 -4.66
CA GLU A 118 -23.97 -10.89 -3.81
C GLU A 118 -23.48 -12.16 -3.11
N ALA A 119 -22.17 -12.40 -3.09
CA ALA A 119 -21.57 -13.53 -2.39
C ALA A 119 -21.87 -13.45 -0.90
N HIS A 120 -22.24 -14.59 -0.31
CA HIS A 120 -22.37 -14.71 1.13
C HIS A 120 -20.99 -14.62 1.80
N LEU A 121 -20.89 -13.75 2.80
CA LEU A 121 -19.65 -13.53 3.55
C LEU A 121 -19.77 -14.08 4.98
N GLY A 122 -20.88 -13.80 5.64
CA GLY A 122 -21.14 -14.24 7.01
C GLY A 122 -22.32 -13.51 7.63
N HIS A 123 -22.19 -13.12 8.90
CA HIS A 123 -23.30 -12.66 9.71
C HIS A 123 -22.93 -11.45 10.59
N VAL A 124 -23.95 -10.67 10.94
CA VAL A 124 -23.86 -9.53 11.84
C VAL A 124 -24.64 -9.82 13.11
N TYR A 125 -24.02 -9.52 14.24
CA TYR A 125 -24.58 -9.65 15.58
C TYR A 125 -24.53 -8.28 16.30
N GLU A 126 -25.37 -8.12 17.31
CA GLU A 126 -25.50 -6.89 18.12
C GLU A 126 -24.66 -6.92 19.41
N ASP A 127 -23.76 -7.90 19.56
CA ASP A 127 -22.87 -8.08 20.70
C ASP A 127 -21.43 -7.60 20.40
N GLY A 128 -21.29 -6.48 19.68
CA GLY A 128 -19.99 -5.93 19.30
C GLY A 128 -19.39 -4.95 20.31
N PRO A 129 -18.11 -4.57 20.13
CA PRO A 129 -17.48 -3.51 20.92
C PRO A 129 -18.03 -2.11 20.54
N PRO A 130 -17.84 -1.09 21.41
CA PRO A 130 -18.08 0.31 21.04
C PRO A 130 -17.19 0.72 19.85
N PRO A 131 -17.58 1.73 19.05
CA PRO A 131 -18.73 2.61 19.25
C PRO A 131 -20.05 2.10 18.64
N PHE A 132 -19.98 1.13 17.71
CA PHE A 132 -21.17 0.70 16.96
C PHE A 132 -21.92 -0.48 17.57
N TYR A 133 -21.31 -1.17 18.54
CA TYR A 133 -21.85 -2.37 19.19
C TYR A 133 -22.28 -3.46 18.20
N LYS A 134 -21.65 -3.51 17.03
CA LYS A 134 -21.91 -4.51 15.99
C LYS A 134 -20.70 -5.41 15.82
N ARG A 135 -20.94 -6.70 15.77
CA ARG A 135 -19.94 -7.72 15.47
C ARG A 135 -20.24 -8.32 14.10
N ILE A 136 -19.39 -7.98 13.14
CA ILE A 136 -19.45 -8.51 11.78
C ILE A 136 -18.52 -9.72 11.73
N GLN A 137 -19.11 -10.91 11.76
CA GLN A 137 -18.40 -12.18 11.74
C GLN A 137 -18.41 -12.74 10.32
N ILE A 138 -17.23 -12.90 9.74
CA ILE A 138 -17.07 -13.29 8.34
C ILE A 138 -16.30 -14.61 8.26
N ASN A 139 -16.67 -15.45 7.29
CA ASN A 139 -15.94 -16.69 7.02
C ASN A 139 -14.58 -16.40 6.38
N SER A 140 -13.52 -17.05 6.85
CA SER A 140 -12.16 -16.85 6.29
C SER A 140 -12.12 -17.25 4.82
N SER A 141 -12.80 -18.34 4.47
CA SER A 141 -12.91 -18.87 3.11
C SER A 141 -13.55 -17.90 2.10
N ALA A 142 -14.29 -16.89 2.57
CA ALA A 142 -14.89 -15.85 1.73
C ALA A 142 -13.98 -14.62 1.52
N LEU A 143 -12.85 -14.55 2.23
CA LEU A 143 -11.92 -13.44 2.24
C LEU A 143 -10.56 -13.82 1.66
N LYS A 144 -9.97 -12.89 0.90
CA LYS A 144 -8.58 -12.90 0.49
C LYS A 144 -7.86 -11.74 1.16
N PHE A 145 -6.84 -12.04 1.95
CA PHE A 145 -5.99 -11.00 2.51
C PHE A 145 -4.97 -10.50 1.48
N THR A 146 -4.71 -9.20 1.48
CA THR A 146 -3.64 -8.58 0.67
C THR A 146 -2.89 -7.60 1.57
N PRO A 147 -1.59 -7.82 1.82
CA PRO A 147 -0.78 -6.89 2.61
C PRO A 147 -0.68 -5.53 1.91
N LYS A 148 -0.39 -4.47 2.68
CA LYS A 148 -0.20 -3.14 2.06
C LYS A 148 1.08 -3.13 1.20
N PRO A 149 1.05 -2.53 -0.01
CA PRO A 149 2.11 -2.66 -1.02
C PRO A 149 3.45 -2.03 -0.66
N TRP A 150 3.55 -1.27 0.44
CA TRP A 150 4.83 -0.78 0.96
C TRP A 150 5.45 -1.68 2.04
N MET A 151 4.73 -2.73 2.48
CA MET A 151 5.28 -3.76 3.36
C MET A 151 6.04 -4.82 2.55
N ASP A 152 5.57 -5.09 1.32
CA ASP A 152 6.33 -5.89 0.36
C ASP A 152 7.30 -4.97 -0.39
N VAL A 153 8.60 -5.27 -0.35
CA VAL A 153 9.53 -4.66 -1.29
C VAL A 153 9.08 -5.10 -2.69
N PRO A 154 8.65 -4.19 -3.58
CA PRO A 154 8.22 -4.60 -4.90
C PRO A 154 9.36 -5.41 -5.55
N SER A 155 9.05 -6.49 -6.25
CA SER A 155 10.07 -7.20 -7.02
C SER A 155 10.42 -6.34 -8.24
N ILE A 156 11.31 -5.38 -8.05
CA ILE A 156 11.71 -4.40 -9.08
C ILE A 156 12.68 -5.08 -10.04
N ASN A 157 12.35 -5.14 -11.33
CA ASN A 157 13.28 -5.64 -12.36
C ASN A 157 14.46 -4.64 -12.52
N LEU A 158 15.63 -5.11 -12.95
CA LEU A 158 16.85 -4.31 -13.17
C LEU A 158 16.57 -3.01 -13.96
N LYS A 159 15.73 -3.07 -15.01
CA LYS A 159 15.34 -1.90 -15.82
C LYS A 159 14.64 -0.83 -15.00
N GLN A 160 13.75 -1.21 -14.09
CA GLN A 160 13.04 -0.29 -13.21
C GLN A 160 13.99 0.26 -12.12
N LYS A 161 14.91 -0.56 -11.61
CA LYS A 161 15.93 -0.14 -10.63
C LYS A 161 16.87 0.92 -11.20
N LEU A 162 17.30 0.77 -12.46
CA LEU A 162 18.12 1.76 -13.16
C LEU A 162 17.37 3.08 -13.38
N LYS A 163 16.08 3.03 -13.76
CA LYS A 163 15.23 4.22 -13.89
C LYS A 163 15.09 4.98 -12.57
N LEU A 164 14.88 4.27 -11.46
CA LEU A 164 14.78 4.87 -10.12
C LEU A 164 16.11 5.54 -9.70
N ARG A 165 17.25 4.91 -10.00
CA ARG A 165 18.58 5.51 -9.74
C ARG A 165 18.79 6.79 -10.55
N ALA A 166 18.46 6.77 -11.85
CA ALA A 166 18.56 7.95 -12.71
C ALA A 166 17.64 9.09 -12.21
N PHE A 167 16.40 8.76 -11.84
CA PHE A 167 15.46 9.73 -11.29
C PHE A 167 15.96 10.33 -9.97
N LYS A 168 16.51 9.51 -9.06
CA LYS A 168 17.07 9.98 -7.78
C LYS A 168 18.26 10.90 -7.99
N LYS A 169 19.16 10.56 -8.92
CA LYS A 169 20.30 11.42 -9.29
C LYS A 169 19.84 12.77 -9.82
N MET A 170 18.86 12.77 -10.74
CA MET A 170 18.29 14.00 -11.30
C MET A 170 17.61 14.87 -10.23
N GLN A 171 16.90 14.27 -9.27
CA GLN A 171 16.32 15.00 -8.14
C GLN A 171 17.38 15.60 -7.21
N GLN A 172 18.46 14.86 -6.92
CA GLN A 172 19.58 15.37 -6.13
C GLN A 172 20.30 16.54 -6.83
N GLU A 173 20.55 16.43 -8.13
CA GLU A 173 21.15 17.51 -8.92
C GLU A 173 20.25 18.75 -8.95
N ARG A 174 18.94 18.58 -9.13
CA ARG A 174 17.96 19.69 -9.05
C ARG A 174 17.95 20.33 -7.67
N GLY A 175 17.94 19.52 -6.60
CA GLY A 175 18.00 19.99 -5.22
C GLY A 175 19.29 20.75 -4.92
N ALA A 176 20.44 20.25 -5.38
CA ALA A 176 21.73 20.91 -5.23
C ALA A 176 21.79 22.24 -5.99
N ARG A 177 21.27 22.29 -7.23
CA ARG A 177 21.17 23.55 -8.00
C ARG A 177 20.27 24.56 -7.31
N PHE A 178 19.13 24.13 -6.78
CA PHE A 178 18.24 25.01 -6.02
C PHE A 178 18.89 25.51 -4.73
N ALA A 179 19.57 24.64 -3.98
CA ALA A 179 20.29 25.03 -2.77
C ALA A 179 21.43 26.02 -3.06
N ALA A 180 22.19 25.80 -4.15
CA ALA A 180 23.21 26.74 -4.61
C ALA A 180 22.60 28.10 -5.01
N PHE A 181 21.48 28.09 -5.73
CA PHE A 181 20.75 29.30 -6.10
C PHE A 181 20.28 30.09 -4.85
N VAL A 182 19.68 29.43 -3.86
CA VAL A 182 19.25 30.07 -2.61
C VAL A 182 20.44 30.60 -1.79
N LYS A 183 21.58 29.89 -1.79
CA LYS A 183 22.81 30.35 -1.14
C LYS A 183 23.35 31.62 -1.79
N GLU A 184 23.40 31.66 -3.13
CA GLU A 184 23.81 32.85 -3.88
C GLU A 184 22.87 34.04 -3.64
N GLU A 185 21.54 33.82 -3.56
CA GLU A 185 20.59 34.89 -3.24
C GLU A 185 20.81 35.48 -1.84
N ARG A 186 21.14 34.63 -0.84
CA ARG A 186 21.45 35.08 0.53
C ARG A 186 22.74 35.86 0.61
N GLU A 187 23.81 35.40 -0.04
CA GLU A 187 25.11 36.11 -0.09
C GLU A 187 24.98 37.50 -0.73
N MET A 188 24.02 37.66 -1.63
CA MET A 188 23.74 38.90 -2.32
C MET A 188 22.87 39.90 -1.53
N ASN A 189 22.38 39.54 -0.33
CA ASN A 189 21.42 40.34 0.45
C ASN A 189 20.24 40.85 -0.41
N LEU A 190 19.85 40.09 -1.43
CA LEU A 190 18.74 40.45 -2.31
C LEU A 190 17.46 39.91 -1.69
N ALA A 191 16.59 40.82 -1.24
CA ALA A 191 15.21 40.46 -0.96
C ALA A 191 14.59 39.85 -2.23
N CYS A 192 14.08 38.63 -2.08
CA CYS A 192 13.54 37.79 -3.14
C CYS A 192 12.73 38.62 -4.17
N PHE A 193 13.00 38.37 -5.45
CA PHE A 193 12.27 38.86 -6.63
C PHE A 193 12.52 40.26 -7.20
N LYS A 194 13.26 41.18 -6.56
CA LYS A 194 13.51 42.51 -7.17
C LYS A 194 14.92 42.65 -7.76
N THR A 195 14.94 42.71 -9.10
CA THR A 195 15.99 43.16 -10.02
C THR A 195 16.96 42.11 -10.58
N ARG A 196 16.52 41.47 -11.68
CA ARG A 196 17.34 40.70 -12.65
C ARG A 196 18.67 41.41 -13.01
N PHE A 197 18.66 42.75 -13.03
CA PHE A 197 19.82 43.59 -13.32
C PHE A 197 20.93 43.54 -12.26
N LYS A 198 20.58 43.51 -10.96
CA LYS A 198 21.57 43.35 -9.88
C LYS A 198 22.21 41.97 -9.91
N ARG A 199 21.44 40.95 -10.31
CA ARG A 199 21.94 39.59 -10.52
C ARG A 199 22.92 39.50 -11.68
N GLN A 200 22.60 40.12 -12.83
CA GLN A 200 23.50 40.14 -13.99
C GLN A 200 24.85 40.76 -13.61
N LYS A 201 24.83 41.94 -12.99
CA LYS A 201 26.06 42.65 -12.57
C LYS A 201 26.93 41.87 -11.57
N TYR A 202 26.32 41.04 -10.70
CA TYR A 202 27.06 40.16 -9.81
C TYR A 202 27.67 38.97 -10.53
N LEU A 203 26.93 38.34 -11.45
CA LEU A 203 27.45 37.23 -12.26
C LEU A 203 28.65 37.68 -13.09
N ASP A 204 28.56 38.86 -13.73
CA ASP A 204 29.65 39.45 -14.50
C ASP A 204 30.88 39.71 -13.61
N LYS A 205 30.69 40.24 -12.39
CA LYS A 205 31.78 40.49 -11.43
C LYS A 205 32.39 39.20 -10.87
N LYS A 206 31.60 38.14 -10.73
CA LYS A 206 32.06 36.81 -10.29
C LYS A 206 32.84 36.10 -11.40
N GLN A 207 32.42 36.24 -12.66
CA GLN A 207 33.15 35.74 -13.82
C GLN A 207 34.50 36.46 -13.98
N ALA A 208 34.52 37.78 -13.88
CA ALA A 208 35.79 38.54 -13.94
C ALA A 208 36.80 38.09 -12.87
N LYS A 209 36.35 37.85 -11.63
CA LYS A 209 37.22 37.32 -10.56
C LYS A 209 37.73 35.90 -10.80
N LEU A 210 36.91 35.04 -11.43
CA LEU A 210 37.30 33.68 -11.79
C LEU A 210 38.33 33.70 -12.92
N GLU A 211 38.15 34.57 -13.91
CA GLU A 211 39.09 34.78 -15.01
C GLU A 211 40.42 35.37 -14.53
N GLU A 212 40.40 36.31 -13.58
CA GLU A 212 41.61 36.83 -12.91
C GLU A 212 42.38 35.71 -12.18
N SER A 213 41.69 34.85 -11.43
CA SER A 213 42.34 33.71 -10.74
C SER A 213 42.89 32.64 -11.68
N GLN A 214 42.30 32.46 -12.86
CA GLN A 214 42.78 31.51 -13.88
C GLN A 214 43.94 32.09 -14.72
N GLY A 215 44.00 33.42 -14.87
CA GLY A 215 45.13 34.12 -15.48
C GLY A 215 46.38 34.10 -14.60
N GLU A 216 46.23 34.15 -13.28
CA GLU A 216 47.35 34.00 -12.35
C GLU A 216 47.93 32.57 -12.35
N GLU A 217 47.10 31.52 -12.42
CA GLU A 217 47.56 30.12 -12.52
C GLU A 217 48.32 29.81 -13.83
N GLN A 218 48.03 30.49 -14.95
CA GLN A 218 48.75 30.28 -16.22
C GLN A 218 50.11 31.00 -16.29
N SER A 219 50.40 31.94 -15.38
CA SER A 219 51.70 32.60 -15.27
C SER A 219 52.68 31.88 -14.34
N ALA A 220 52.24 30.80 -13.68
CA ALA A 220 53.00 30.03 -12.70
C ALA A 220 53.01 28.53 -13.03
N SER A 221 53.54 28.16 -14.20
CA SER A 221 53.88 26.78 -14.51
C SER A 221 55.26 26.69 -15.17
N PRO A 222 56.30 26.16 -14.49
CA PRO A 222 57.47 25.67 -15.20
C PRO A 222 57.07 24.39 -15.94
N ASP A 223 57.38 24.32 -17.23
CA ASP A 223 57.15 23.17 -18.10
C ASP A 223 57.74 21.89 -17.48
N LEU A 224 56.88 21.06 -16.88
CA LEU A 224 57.19 19.67 -16.55
C LEU A 224 56.61 18.78 -17.64
N ALA A 225 57.40 18.58 -18.70
CA ALA A 225 57.14 17.53 -19.67
C ALA A 225 57.29 16.16 -18.98
N PHE A 226 56.19 15.41 -18.88
CA PHE A 226 56.19 14.04 -18.40
C PHE A 226 56.42 13.07 -19.56
N ASP A 227 57.49 12.29 -19.49
CA ASP A 227 57.73 11.16 -20.40
C ASP A 227 57.02 9.89 -19.91
N ILE A 228 56.57 9.03 -20.85
CA ILE A 228 55.51 8.01 -20.70
C ILE A 228 55.84 6.85 -19.70
N LYS A 229 56.97 6.90 -18.98
CA LYS A 229 57.38 5.86 -18.03
C LYS A 229 57.48 6.27 -16.56
N GLY A 230 56.82 7.36 -16.16
CA GLY A 230 56.36 7.54 -14.78
C GLY A 230 57.41 7.43 -13.68
N GLN A 231 58.59 8.04 -13.86
CA GLN A 231 59.55 8.24 -12.76
C GLN A 231 59.99 9.70 -12.71
N ALA A 232 59.69 10.37 -11.59
CA ALA A 232 60.12 11.73 -11.33
C ALA A 232 61.57 11.74 -10.82
N GLN A 233 62.50 12.32 -11.58
CA GLN A 233 63.82 12.68 -11.08
C GLN A 233 63.78 14.11 -10.53
N LYS A 234 64.15 14.26 -9.24
CA LYS A 234 64.50 15.57 -8.67
C LYS A 234 65.83 16.00 -9.28
N GLN A 235 65.84 17.02 -10.13
CA GLN A 235 67.07 17.75 -10.45
C GLN A 235 67.39 18.71 -9.30
N SER A 236 68.51 18.46 -8.63
CA SER A 236 69.19 19.43 -7.80
C SER A 236 70.08 20.31 -8.67
N LEU A 237 69.91 21.63 -8.59
CA LEU A 237 70.95 22.65 -8.47
C LEU A 237 70.28 23.98 -8.14
#